data_AF-A0A3N0XYL2-F1
#
_entry.id   AF-A0A3N0XYL2-F1
#
_cell.length_a   1.000
_cell.length_b   1.000
_cell.length_c   1.000
_cell.angle_alpha   90.00
_cell.angle_beta   90.00
_cell.angle_gamma   90.00
#
_symmetry.space_group_name_H-M   'P 1'
#
loop_
_entity.id
_entity.type
_entity.pdbx_description
1 polymer ?
#
loop_
_entity_poly.entity_id
_entity_poly.type
_entity_poly.pdbx_seq_one_letter_code
_entity_poly.pdbx_strand_id
1 'polypeptide(L)'
;MGKADIWLIRTYWDFEFPRPFLPNFKYIGGLHCTPAKPLPKDMEEFVQSSGDDGIVVFTLGSLIDKMPEEISNRIASALAQIPQKVLWRYGGEKPDTLGENTRIYKWIPQNDLLGLNYNL
;
A
#
# COMPACT_ATOMS: atom_id res chain seq x y z
N MET A 1 -8.93 -31.04 9.42
CA MET A 1 -7.51 -30.59 9.36
C MET A 1 -6.63 -31.70 9.94
N GLY A 2 -6.08 -32.62 9.15
CA GLY A 2 -5.35 -33.76 9.76
C GLY A 2 -4.46 -34.58 8.83
N LYS A 3 -4.12 -34.08 7.64
CA LYS A 3 -3.25 -34.79 6.68
C LYS A 3 -2.03 -34.00 6.20
N ALA A 4 -1.85 -32.76 6.68
CA ALA A 4 -0.72 -31.94 6.29
C ALA A 4 0.45 -32.17 7.24
N ASP A 5 1.60 -32.56 6.69
CA ASP A 5 2.83 -32.79 7.45
C ASP A 5 3.44 -31.47 7.97
N ILE A 6 3.19 -30.35 7.29
CA ILE A 6 3.65 -29.02 7.66
C ILE A 6 2.56 -27.99 7.35
N TRP A 7 2.39 -27.03 8.26
CA TRP A 7 1.56 -25.84 8.08
C TRP A 7 2.44 -24.61 8.04
N LEU A 8 2.46 -23.94 6.89
CA LEU A 8 3.19 -22.69 6.70
C LEU A 8 2.26 -21.51 6.97
N ILE A 9 2.56 -20.75 8.02
CA ILE A 9 1.72 -19.68 8.52
C ILE A 9 2.35 -18.33 8.17
N ARG A 10 1.68 -17.56 7.31
CA ARG A 10 2.16 -16.27 6.77
C ARG A 10 1.96 -15.10 7.75
N THR A 11 2.38 -15.28 8.99
CA THR A 11 2.47 -14.23 10.01
C THR A 11 3.62 -14.58 10.96
N TYR A 12 3.76 -13.86 12.07
CA TYR A 12 4.62 -14.24 13.19
C TYR A 12 3.79 -14.47 14.45
N TRP A 13 4.38 -15.18 15.41
CA TRP A 13 3.72 -15.63 16.64
C TRP A 13 3.33 -14.47 17.57
N ASP A 14 4.02 -13.34 17.47
CA ASP A 14 3.85 -12.11 18.24
C ASP A 14 2.78 -11.16 17.67
N PHE A 15 2.29 -11.41 16.46
CA PHE A 15 1.18 -10.65 15.85
C PHE A 15 -0.20 -11.27 16.11
N GLU A 16 -0.25 -12.47 16.70
CA GLU A 16 -1.49 -13.19 16.98
C GLU A 16 -1.71 -13.38 18.49
N PHE A 17 -2.96 -13.63 18.88
CA PHE A 17 -3.26 -14.03 20.25
C PHE A 17 -2.51 -15.32 20.63
N PRO A 18 -1.97 -15.41 21.85
CA PRO A 18 -1.30 -16.62 22.32
C PRO A 18 -2.24 -17.82 22.29
N ARG A 19 -1.81 -18.91 21.64
CA ARG A 19 -2.52 -20.19 21.59
C ARG A 19 -1.54 -21.35 21.46
N PRO A 20 -1.89 -22.57 21.86
CA PRO A 20 -1.06 -23.74 21.63
C PRO A 20 -0.92 -24.02 20.12
N PHE A 21 0.30 -24.40 19.69
CA PHE A 21 0.59 -24.78 18.31
C PHE A 21 1.17 -26.20 18.26
N LEU A 22 0.82 -26.95 17.22
CA LEU A 22 1.45 -28.24 16.96
C LEU A 22 2.87 -28.04 16.40
N PRO A 23 3.82 -28.96 16.63
CA PRO A 23 5.20 -28.82 16.16
C PRO A 23 5.36 -28.65 14.63
N ASN A 24 4.37 -29.09 13.86
CA ASN A 24 4.34 -28.95 12.40
C ASN A 24 3.88 -27.59 11.89
N PHE A 25 3.54 -26.63 12.76
CA PHE A 25 3.27 -25.24 12.38
C PHE A 25 4.58 -24.45 12.31
N LYS A 26 4.83 -23.82 11.17
CA LYS A 26 6.01 -22.98 10.91
C LYS A 26 5.57 -21.60 10.48
N TYR A 27 5.97 -20.60 11.26
CA TYR A 27 5.75 -19.19 10.93
C TYR A 27 6.75 -18.72 9.89
N ILE A 28 6.22 -18.16 8.81
CA ILE A 28 6.96 -17.62 7.67
C ILE A 28 6.36 -16.27 7.28
N GLY A 29 6.31 -15.34 8.24
CA GLY A 29 5.92 -13.96 7.97
C GLY A 29 6.86 -13.26 6.98
N GLY A 30 6.41 -12.16 6.38
CA GLY A 30 7.27 -11.30 5.55
C GLY A 30 7.68 -11.85 4.18
N LEU A 31 7.19 -13.01 3.74
CA LEU A 31 7.54 -13.61 2.43
C LEU A 31 7.36 -12.71 1.20
N HIS A 32 6.52 -11.67 1.30
CA HIS A 32 6.21 -10.78 0.18
C HIS A 32 7.02 -9.48 0.22
N CYS A 33 7.72 -9.23 1.32
CA CYS A 33 8.56 -8.05 1.47
C CYS A 33 9.89 -8.35 0.79
N THR A 34 10.24 -7.57 -0.23
CA THR A 34 11.52 -7.65 -0.91
C THR A 34 12.27 -6.33 -0.77
N PRO A 35 13.62 -6.31 -0.85
CA PRO A 35 14.35 -5.05 -0.86
C PRO A 35 13.76 -4.10 -1.90
N ALA A 36 13.50 -2.86 -1.48
CA ALA A 36 12.93 -1.84 -2.34
C ALA A 36 13.85 -1.54 -3.52
N LYS A 37 13.26 -1.37 -4.69
CA LYS A 37 13.93 -0.95 -5.91
C LYS A 37 13.78 0.57 -6.11
N PRO A 38 14.65 1.22 -6.88
CA PRO A 38 14.47 2.61 -7.26
C PRO A 38 13.13 2.84 -7.97
N LEU A 39 12.48 3.98 -7.70
CA LEU A 39 11.25 4.36 -8.37
C LEU A 39 11.52 4.87 -9.79
N PRO A 40 10.52 4.87 -10.68
CA PRO A 40 10.55 5.67 -11.89
C PRO A 40 10.79 7.16 -11.55
N LYS A 41 11.63 7.82 -12.34
CA LYS A 41 12.10 9.19 -12.06
C LYS A 41 10.96 10.19 -11.82
N ASP A 42 9.89 10.13 -12.61
CA ASP A 42 8.72 11.01 -12.50
C ASP A 42 7.93 10.79 -11.20
N MET A 43 7.92 9.56 -10.70
CA MET A 43 7.31 9.18 -9.42
C MET A 43 8.21 9.58 -8.25
N GLU A 44 9.52 9.36 -8.38
CA GLU A 44 10.52 9.78 -7.40
C GLU A 44 10.49 11.30 -7.19
N GLU A 45 10.51 12.08 -8.28
CA GLU A 45 10.43 13.55 -8.22
C GLU A 45 9.14 14.01 -7.50
N PHE A 46 8.02 13.31 -7.73
CA PHE A 46 6.77 13.63 -7.03
C PHE A 46 6.82 13.30 -5.54
N VAL A 47 7.35 12.13 -5.19
CA VAL A 47 7.52 11.72 -3.79
C VAL A 47 8.44 12.69 -3.06
N GLN A 48 9.58 13.04 -3.66
CA GLN A 48 10.56 13.97 -3.09
C GLN A 48 10.01 15.40 -2.99
N SER A 49 9.12 15.81 -3.89
CA SER A 49 8.46 17.13 -3.82
C SER A 49 7.59 17.32 -2.58
N SER A 50 7.29 16.25 -1.84
CA SER A 50 6.54 16.33 -0.59
C SER A 50 7.35 16.84 0.60
N GLY A 51 8.69 16.87 0.51
CA GLY A 51 9.56 17.28 1.62
C GLY A 51 9.25 16.51 2.91
N ASP A 52 9.21 17.24 4.03
CA ASP A 52 9.06 16.70 5.38
C ASP A 52 7.64 16.20 5.70
N ASP A 53 6.64 16.55 4.88
CA ASP A 53 5.26 16.10 5.10
C ASP A 53 5.12 14.58 4.88
N GLY A 54 6.04 13.98 4.12
CA GLY A 54 6.00 12.57 3.72
C GLY A 54 4.90 12.28 2.70
N ILE A 55 4.67 11.00 2.40
CA ILE A 55 3.71 10.58 1.36
C ILE A 55 2.58 9.72 1.91
N VAL A 56 1.47 9.68 1.18
CA VAL A 56 0.39 8.71 1.39
C VAL A 56 0.27 7.80 0.18
N VAL A 57 0.34 6.49 0.42
CA VAL A 57 0.03 5.47 -0.59
C VAL A 57 -1.40 4.99 -0.37
N PHE A 58 -2.32 5.41 -1.24
CA PHE A 58 -3.73 5.03 -1.15
C PHE A 58 -4.08 3.95 -2.18
N THR A 59 -4.50 2.78 -1.72
CA THR A 59 -4.94 1.67 -2.57
C THR A 59 -5.96 0.80 -1.85
N LEU A 60 -6.91 0.23 -2.60
CA LEU A 60 -7.90 -0.75 -2.12
C LEU A 60 -7.58 -2.18 -2.61
N GLY A 61 -6.32 -2.45 -2.95
CA GLY A 61 -5.89 -3.73 -3.49
C GLY A 61 -6.30 -3.94 -4.95
N SER A 62 -6.22 -5.18 -5.43
CA SER A 62 -6.49 -5.52 -6.84
C SER A 62 -7.96 -5.80 -7.17
N LEU A 63 -8.79 -6.04 -6.16
CA LEU A 63 -10.19 -6.41 -6.36
C LEU A 63 -11.09 -5.19 -6.60
N ILE A 64 -10.68 -4.02 -6.12
CA ILE A 64 -11.42 -2.77 -6.27
C ILE A 64 -10.62 -1.88 -7.22
N ASP A 65 -10.95 -1.97 -8.51
CA ASP A 65 -10.29 -1.18 -9.56
C ASP A 65 -10.95 0.19 -9.75
N LYS A 66 -12.29 0.22 -9.68
CA LYS A 66 -13.11 1.43 -9.79
C LYS A 66 -14.20 1.45 -8.73
N MET A 67 -14.78 2.62 -8.50
CA MET A 67 -15.88 2.81 -7.55
C MET A 67 -16.88 3.82 -8.12
N PRO A 68 -18.09 3.94 -7.55
CA PRO A 68 -19.03 4.96 -7.97
C PRO A 68 -18.40 6.36 -7.91
N GLU A 69 -18.74 7.19 -8.88
CA GLU A 69 -18.17 8.53 -9.05
C GLU A 69 -18.27 9.36 -7.76
N GLU A 70 -19.44 9.36 -7.12
CA GLU A 70 -19.69 10.02 -5.84
C GLU A 70 -18.68 9.62 -4.75
N ILE A 71 -18.35 8.34 -4.65
CA ILE A 71 -17.39 7.83 -3.66
C ILE A 71 -15.97 8.26 -4.02
N SER A 72 -15.60 8.17 -5.30
CA SER A 72 -14.28 8.57 -5.76
C SER A 72 -14.02 10.07 -5.59
N ASN A 73 -15.04 10.91 -5.84
CA ASN A 73 -14.99 12.36 -5.58
C ASN A 73 -14.90 12.66 -4.08
N ARG A 74 -15.64 11.96 -3.22
CA ARG A 74 -15.52 12.14 -1.76
C ARG A 74 -14.12 11.81 -1.25
N ILE A 75 -13.54 10.71 -1.72
CA ILE A 75 -12.18 10.30 -1.37
C ILE A 75 -11.17 11.32 -1.89
N ALA A 76 -11.28 11.72 -3.16
CA ALA A 76 -10.40 12.73 -3.77
C ALA A 76 -10.44 14.06 -2.99
N SER A 77 -11.63 14.53 -2.63
CA SER A 77 -11.81 15.75 -1.82
C SER A 77 -11.19 15.63 -0.42
N ALA A 78 -11.22 14.45 0.20
CA ALA A 78 -10.59 14.22 1.50
C ALA A 78 -9.06 14.19 1.39
N LEU A 79 -8.53 13.50 0.36
CA LEU A 79 -7.09 13.46 0.08
C LEU A 79 -6.54 14.83 -0.32
N ALA A 80 -7.34 15.70 -0.94
CA ALA A 80 -6.93 17.06 -1.28
C ALA A 80 -6.70 17.97 -0.05
N GLN A 81 -7.18 17.57 1.13
CA GLN A 81 -7.10 18.39 2.36
C GLN A 81 -5.83 18.13 3.18
N ILE A 82 -5.05 17.09 2.86
CA ILE A 82 -3.83 16.75 3.59
C ILE A 82 -2.59 17.34 2.90
N PRO A 83 -1.55 17.71 3.67
CA PRO A 83 -0.34 18.32 3.09
C PRO A 83 0.52 17.33 2.29
N GLN A 84 0.41 16.03 2.58
CA GLN A 84 1.19 14.98 1.91
C GLN A 84 0.92 14.89 0.41
N LYS A 85 1.94 14.50 -0.35
CA LYS A 85 1.74 13.94 -1.69
C LYS A 85 1.11 12.56 -1.61
N VAL A 86 0.09 12.34 -2.42
CA VAL A 86 -0.70 11.12 -2.42
C VAL A 86 -0.50 10.37 -3.74
N LEU A 87 -0.10 9.11 -3.65
CA LEU A 87 -0.10 8.18 -4.77
C LEU A 87 -1.33 7.29 -4.63
N TRP A 88 -2.30 7.49 -5.51
CA TRP A 88 -3.54 6.73 -5.49
C TRP A 88 -3.57 5.71 -6.63
N ARG A 89 -3.61 4.42 -6.27
CA ARG A 89 -3.95 3.38 -7.25
C ARG A 89 -5.45 3.38 -7.54
N TYR A 90 -5.84 3.79 -8.74
CA TYR A 90 -7.23 3.84 -9.17
C TYR A 90 -7.35 3.65 -10.69
N GLY A 91 -8.23 2.75 -11.11
CA GLY A 91 -8.50 2.44 -12.52
C GLY A 91 -9.78 3.06 -13.09
N GLY A 92 -10.56 3.76 -12.25
CA GLY A 92 -11.76 4.47 -12.67
C GLY A 92 -11.48 5.81 -13.37
N GLU A 93 -12.55 6.53 -13.68
CA GLU A 93 -12.47 7.89 -14.23
C GLU A 93 -11.87 8.84 -13.20
N LYS A 94 -11.05 9.79 -13.66
CA LYS A 94 -10.42 10.78 -12.78
C LYS A 94 -11.51 11.57 -12.05
N PRO A 95 -11.50 11.62 -10.70
CA PRO A 95 -12.45 12.42 -9.95
C PRO A 95 -12.27 13.92 -10.24
N ASP A 96 -13.37 14.65 -10.32
CA ASP A 96 -13.39 16.10 -10.56
C ASP A 96 -12.75 16.88 -9.40
N THR A 97 -12.83 16.34 -8.19
CA THR A 97 -12.29 16.96 -6.97
C THR A 97 -10.85 16.55 -6.65
N LEU A 98 -10.11 16.00 -7.63
CA LEU A 98 -8.72 15.59 -7.43
C LEU A 98 -7.82 16.80 -7.16
N GLY A 99 -7.25 16.86 -5.95
CA GLY A 99 -6.27 17.88 -5.57
C GLY A 99 -4.91 17.70 -6.27
N GLU A 100 -4.15 18.79 -6.38
CA GLU A 100 -2.80 18.81 -6.99
C GLU A 100 -1.76 17.99 -6.20
N ASN A 101 -2.04 17.70 -4.93
CA ASN A 101 -1.23 16.83 -4.10
C ASN A 101 -1.43 15.34 -4.42
N THR A 102 -2.42 14.96 -5.23
CA THR A 102 -2.74 13.55 -5.51
C THR A 102 -2.47 13.19 -6.97
N ARG A 103 -1.73 12.11 -7.22
CA ARG A 103 -1.54 11.49 -8.54
C ARG A 103 -2.20 10.13 -8.61
N ILE A 104 -2.93 9.87 -9.69
CA ILE A 104 -3.60 8.60 -9.97
C ILE A 104 -2.71 7.71 -10.84
N TYR A 105 -2.62 6.44 -10.46
CA TYR A 105 -1.91 5.41 -11.20
C TYR A 105 -2.79 4.17 -11.38
N LYS A 106 -2.70 3.50 -12.54
CA LYS A 106 -3.33 2.17 -12.72
C LYS A 106 -2.65 1.11 -11.85
N TRP A 107 -1.35 1.26 -11.65
CA TRP A 107 -0.52 0.39 -10.84
C TRP A 107 0.57 1.19 -10.14
N ILE A 108 0.88 0.81 -8.89
CA ILE A 108 1.94 1.42 -8.09
C ILE A 108 2.92 0.35 -7.62
N PRO A 109 4.24 0.63 -7.58
CA PRO A 109 5.22 -0.27 -7.00
C PRO A 109 5.14 -0.22 -5.47
N GLN A 110 4.09 -0.82 -4.89
CA GLN A 110 3.76 -0.69 -3.46
C GLN A 110 4.89 -1.16 -2.52
N ASN A 111 5.57 -2.26 -2.85
CA ASN A 111 6.74 -2.71 -2.07
C ASN A 111 7.84 -1.65 -2.02
N ASP A 112 8.08 -1.01 -3.15
CA ASP A 112 9.16 -0.03 -3.27
C ASP A 112 8.76 1.26 -2.56
N LEU A 113 7.55 1.77 -2.79
CA LEU A 113 7.02 2.96 -2.09
C LEU A 113 7.00 2.81 -0.57
N LEU A 114 6.71 1.62 -0.03
CA LEU A 114 6.66 1.37 1.41
C LEU A 114 8.00 0.92 2.00
N GLY A 115 8.94 0.47 1.16
CA GLY A 115 10.24 -0.03 1.58
C GLY A 115 11.39 0.96 1.35
N LEU A 116 11.14 2.08 0.67
CA LEU A 116 12.12 3.13 0.47
C LEU A 116 12.37 3.86 1.78
N ASN A 117 13.59 3.72 2.29
CA ASN A 117 14.13 4.60 3.31
C ASN A 117 14.70 5.85 2.61
N TYR A 118 13.83 6.80 2.24
CA TYR A 118 14.31 8.18 2.21
C TYR A 118 14.55 8.56 3.67
N ASN A 119 15.73 9.07 3.98
CA ASN A 119 15.95 9.76 5.24
C ASN A 119 15.03 10.98 5.25
N LEU A 120 13.80 10.80 5.73
CA LEU A 120 12.97 11.86 6.28
C LEU A 120 13.57 12.24 7.64
#